data_AF-A0AAD5C648-F1
#
_entry.id   AF-A0AAD5C648-F1
#
_cell.length_a   1.000
_cell.length_b   1.000
_cell.length_c   1.000
_cell.angle_alpha   90.00
_cell.angle_beta   90.00
_cell.angle_gamma   90.00
#
_symmetry.space_group_name_H-M   'P 1'
#
loop_
_entity.id
_entity.type
_entity.pdbx_description
1 polymer ?
#
loop_
_entity_poly.entity_id
_entity_poly.type
_entity_poly.pdbx_seq_one_letter_code
_entity_poly.pdbx_strand_id
1 'polypeptide(L)'
;MIDMMDISNEIQESLGRSYGVPDDIDEDELLGELDALEADMGQETEGEGVPSYLQPDNEPDLNEELNLPSAPSGHAVPSGRVNNQAVDEFGFPAVPHASLRN
;
A
#
# COMPACT_ATOMS: atom_id res chain seq x y z
N MET A 1 -6.64 -15.15 -16.18
CA MET A 1 -6.69 -13.70 -16.42
C MET A 1 -7.23 -13.14 -15.13
N ILE A 2 -6.64 -12.09 -14.54
CA ILE A 2 -7.33 -11.40 -13.43
C ILE A 2 -8.66 -10.97 -14.03
N ASP A 3 -9.73 -11.55 -13.50
CA ASP A 3 -11.05 -11.43 -14.07
C ASP A 3 -11.46 -9.98 -13.84
N MET A 4 -12.02 -9.30 -14.85
CA MET A 4 -12.48 -7.90 -14.72
C MET A 4 -13.37 -7.67 -13.48
N MET A 5 -13.99 -8.74 -12.96
CA MET A 5 -14.67 -8.76 -11.66
C MET A 5 -13.73 -8.45 -10.47
N ASP A 6 -12.53 -9.01 -10.41
CA ASP A 6 -11.57 -8.78 -9.34
C ASP A 6 -11.08 -7.33 -9.32
N ILE A 7 -10.78 -6.76 -10.50
CA ILE A 7 -10.42 -5.34 -10.63
C ILE A 7 -11.58 -4.44 -10.19
N SER A 8 -12.82 -4.81 -10.55
CA SER A 8 -14.01 -4.04 -10.15
C SER A 8 -14.20 -4.05 -8.63
N ASN A 9 -13.96 -5.19 -7.98
CA ASN A 9 -14.02 -5.31 -6.52
C ASN A 9 -12.94 -4.47 -5.85
N GLU A 10 -11.71 -4.48 -6.36
CA GLU A 10 -10.60 -3.67 -5.84
C GLU A 10 -10.85 -2.16 -5.99
N ILE A 11 -11.38 -1.74 -7.15
CA ILE A 11 -11.76 -0.35 -7.40
C ILE A 11 -12.85 0.09 -6.42
N GLN A 12 -13.86 -0.74 -6.19
CA GLN A 12 -14.94 -0.44 -5.23
C GLN A 12 -14.43 -0.37 -3.79
N GLU A 13 -13.54 -1.28 -3.39
CA GLU A 13 -12.91 -1.24 -2.07
C GLU A 13 -12.09 0.04 -1.91
N SER A 14 -11.33 0.43 -2.94
CA SER A 14 -10.46 1.61 -2.92
C SER A 14 -11.26 2.92 -2.91
N LEU A 15 -12.32 3.03 -3.70
CA LEU A 15 -13.23 4.20 -3.73
C LEU A 15 -14.11 4.28 -2.48
N GLY A 16 -14.40 3.14 -1.83
CA GLY A 16 -15.13 3.10 -0.58
C GLY A 16 -14.32 3.57 0.63
N ARG A 17 -13.00 3.77 0.48
CA ARG A 17 -12.15 4.35 1.52
C ARG A 17 -12.41 5.84 1.60
N SER A 18 -13.02 6.28 2.70
CA SER A 18 -13.10 7.70 3.04
C SER A 18 -11.77 8.17 3.62
N TYR A 19 -11.20 9.23 3.05
CA TYR A 19 -9.92 9.81 3.49
C TYR A 19 -10.06 10.88 4.58
N GLY A 20 -11.20 10.94 5.29
CA GLY A 20 -11.38 11.88 6.41
C GLY A 20 -11.38 13.35 5.99
N VAL A 21 -11.93 13.63 4.80
CA VAL A 21 -12.12 15.01 4.30
C VAL A 21 -13.16 15.71 5.18
N PRO A 22 -12.86 16.90 5.75
CA PRO A 22 -13.81 17.67 6.55
C PRO A 22 -15.04 18.11 5.74
N ASP A 23 -16.23 18.10 6.35
CA ASP A 23 -17.48 18.52 5.70
C ASP A 23 -17.56 20.05 5.47
N ASP A 24 -16.73 20.82 6.16
CA ASP A 24 -16.66 22.28 6.12
C ASP A 24 -15.52 22.82 5.24
N ILE A 25 -14.86 21.95 4.47
CA ILE A 25 -13.85 22.37 3.49
C ILE A 25 -14.52 23.09 2.32
N ASP A 26 -13.92 24.19 1.87
CA ASP A 26 -14.38 24.91 0.68
C ASP A 26 -13.85 24.23 -0.59
N GLU A 27 -14.71 23.43 -1.24
CA GLU A 27 -14.35 22.73 -2.48
C GLU A 27 -14.05 23.69 -3.63
N ASP A 28 -14.67 24.88 -3.67
CA ASP A 28 -14.46 25.86 -4.75
C ASP A 28 -13.09 26.54 -4.60
N GLU A 29 -12.67 26.84 -3.37
CA GLU A 29 -11.31 27.31 -3.07
C GLU A 29 -10.27 26.25 -3.45
N LEU A 30 -10.48 24.99 -3.03
CA LEU A 30 -9.58 23.89 -3.32
C LEU A 30 -9.43 23.65 -4.83
N LEU A 31 -10.52 23.71 -5.60
CA LEU A 31 -10.47 23.60 -7.06
C LEU A 31 -9.68 24.76 -7.68
N GLY A 32 -9.85 25.98 -7.17
CA GLY A 32 -9.05 27.13 -7.61
C GLY A 32 -7.56 26.98 -7.32
N GLU A 33 -7.20 26.41 -6.17
CA GLU A 33 -5.81 26.06 -5.84
C GLU A 33 -5.25 24.99 -6.78
N LEU A 34 -6.04 23.99 -7.13
CA LEU A 34 -5.64 22.92 -8.05
C LEU A 34 -5.37 23.45 -9.46
N ASP A 35 -6.23 24.34 -9.98
CA ASP A 35 -6.02 25.01 -11.27
C ASP A 35 -4.73 25.87 -11.25
N ALA A 36 -4.45 26.55 -10.14
CA ALA A 36 -3.22 27.31 -9.97
C ALA A 36 -1.98 26.40 -9.95
N LEU A 37 -2.07 25.24 -9.29
CA LEU A 37 -1.01 24.23 -9.27
C LEU A 37 -0.79 23.62 -10.67
N GLU A 38 -1.88 23.35 -11.42
CA GLU A 38 -1.79 22.92 -12.82
C GLU A 38 -1.07 23.98 -13.67
N ALA A 39 -1.34 25.26 -13.45
CA ALA A 39 -0.65 26.33 -14.16
C ALA A 39 0.84 26.44 -13.79
N ASP A 40 1.20 26.26 -12.52
CA ASP A 40 2.59 26.28 -12.04
C ASP A 40 3.38 25.07 -12.57
N MET A 41 2.82 23.87 -12.44
CA MET A 41 3.39 22.65 -13.02
C MET A 41 3.41 22.70 -14.54
N GLY A 42 2.39 23.26 -15.18
CA GLY A 42 2.32 23.43 -16.62
C GLY A 42 3.48 24.27 -17.14
N GLN A 43 3.83 25.37 -16.44
CA GLN A 43 5.01 26.16 -16.78
C GLN A 43 6.33 25.39 -16.60
N GLU A 44 6.39 24.43 -15.68
CA GLU A 44 7.57 23.57 -15.45
C GLU A 44 7.61 22.34 -16.41
N THR A 45 6.43 21.85 -16.84
CA THR A 45 6.22 20.64 -17.67
C THR A 45 5.99 20.98 -19.16
N GLU A 46 6.02 22.26 -19.54
CA GLU A 46 6.10 22.71 -20.94
C GLU A 46 7.41 22.29 -21.63
N GLY A 47 8.43 21.87 -20.85
CA GLY A 47 9.48 20.99 -21.35
C GLY A 47 9.00 19.54 -21.24
N GLU A 48 9.25 18.72 -22.26
CA GLU A 48 8.89 17.28 -22.40
C GLU A 48 9.44 16.34 -21.27
N GLY A 49 9.71 16.86 -20.09
CA GLY A 49 10.22 16.17 -18.92
C GLY A 49 9.14 15.31 -18.28
N VAL A 50 9.46 14.03 -18.18
CA VAL A 50 8.74 13.09 -17.32
C VAL A 50 8.86 13.56 -15.86
N PRO A 51 7.76 13.61 -15.08
CA PRO A 51 7.80 14.00 -13.68
C PRO A 51 8.84 13.22 -12.88
N SER A 52 9.45 13.85 -11.87
CA SER A 52 10.58 13.30 -11.10
C SER A 52 10.35 11.88 -10.57
N TYR A 53 9.10 11.54 -10.21
CA TYR A 53 8.70 10.23 -9.70
C TYR A 53 8.54 9.13 -10.78
N LEU A 54 8.58 9.48 -12.06
CA LEU A 54 8.55 8.55 -13.19
C LEU A 54 9.92 8.49 -13.90
N GLN A 55 10.94 9.16 -13.37
CA GLN A 55 12.28 9.14 -13.94
C GLN A 55 12.98 7.83 -13.54
N PRO A 56 13.43 7.01 -14.51
CA PRO A 56 14.03 5.70 -14.24
C PRO A 56 15.36 5.80 -13.48
N ASP A 57 16.01 6.96 -13.54
CA ASP A 57 17.30 7.22 -12.90
C ASP A 57 17.16 7.72 -11.45
N ASN A 58 15.92 7.96 -10.98
CA ASN A 58 15.61 8.49 -9.64
C ASN A 58 15.08 7.43 -8.68
N GLU A 59 15.09 6.14 -9.03
CA GLU A 59 14.81 5.09 -8.06
C GLU A 59 15.87 5.18 -6.95
N PRO A 60 15.52 5.60 -5.72
CA PRO A 60 16.46 5.49 -4.61
C PRO A 60 16.76 4.00 -4.45
N ASP A 61 17.98 3.63 -4.09
CA ASP A 61 18.22 2.28 -3.59
C ASP A 61 17.53 2.15 -2.22
N LEU A 62 16.21 1.95 -2.26
CA LEU A 62 15.31 1.83 -1.11
C LEU A 62 15.78 0.70 -0.17
N ASN A 63 16.57 -0.23 -0.69
CA ASN A 63 17.11 -1.35 0.05
C ASN A 63 18.28 -0.92 0.96
N GLU A 64 19.11 0.04 0.52
CA GLU A 64 20.16 0.63 1.36
C GLU A 64 19.61 1.66 2.36
N GLU A 65 18.56 2.38 1.99
CA GLU A 65 18.02 3.48 2.80
C GLU A 65 17.08 3.00 3.92
N LEU A 66 16.25 1.97 3.67
CA LEU A 66 15.31 1.46 4.67
C LEU A 66 15.88 0.37 5.59
N ASN A 67 17.12 -0.09 5.40
CA ASN A 67 17.74 -1.17 6.19
C ASN A 67 16.75 -2.30 6.51
N LEU A 68 15.97 -2.72 5.51
CA LEU A 68 14.86 -3.64 5.75
C LEU A 68 15.40 -5.03 6.14
N PRO A 69 14.86 -5.66 7.18
CA PRO A 69 15.21 -7.04 7.49
C PRO A 69 14.82 -7.94 6.31
N SER A 70 15.60 -8.98 6.06
CA SER A 70 15.29 -9.95 5.01
C SER A 70 13.86 -10.45 5.19
N ALA A 71 13.04 -10.30 4.14
CA ALA A 71 11.68 -10.80 4.13
C ALA A 71 11.70 -12.30 4.51
N PRO A 72 10.83 -12.74 5.42
CA PRO A 72 10.78 -14.14 5.83
C PRO A 72 10.43 -15.00 4.62
N SER A 73 11.44 -15.61 4.02
CA SER A 73 11.26 -16.60 2.97
C SER A 73 10.77 -17.88 3.64
N GLY A 74 9.56 -18.32 3.26
CA GLY A 74 8.82 -19.40 3.91
C GLY A 74 9.43 -20.81 3.77
N HIS A 75 10.76 -20.94 3.77
CA HIS A 75 11.47 -22.21 3.81
C HIS A 75 12.73 -22.11 4.68
N ALA A 76 12.55 -22.34 5.99
CA ALA A 76 13.36 -23.24 6.81
C ALA A 76 13.06 -23.07 8.31
N VAL A 77 12.33 -24.03 8.89
CA VAL A 77 12.67 -24.53 10.25
C VAL A 77 13.94 -25.39 10.11
N PRO A 78 14.87 -25.51 11.10
CA PRO A 78 14.67 -25.60 12.57
C PRO A 78 15.77 -24.80 13.36
N SER A 79 15.95 -24.75 14.68
CA SER A 79 15.75 -25.67 15.81
C SER A 79 15.63 -24.84 17.11
N GLY A 80 14.77 -25.25 18.05
CA GLY A 80 14.83 -24.76 19.43
C GLY A 80 13.58 -24.12 20.03
N ARG A 81 12.38 -24.34 19.47
CA ARG A 81 11.14 -23.84 20.11
C ARG A 81 10.58 -24.88 21.09
N VAL A 82 10.62 -24.52 22.37
CA VAL A 82 10.23 -25.34 23.54
C VAL A 82 8.71 -25.37 23.76
N ASN A 83 7.91 -24.82 22.86
CA ASN A 83 6.46 -24.75 23.01
C ASN A 83 5.78 -25.40 21.81
N ASN A 84 4.85 -26.32 22.09
CA ASN A 84 3.90 -26.97 21.16
C ASN A 84 2.92 -25.95 20.53
N GLN A 85 3.44 -24.82 20.03
CA GLN A 85 2.64 -23.82 19.35
C GLN A 85 2.54 -24.25 17.88
N ALA A 86 1.40 -24.86 17.53
CA ALA A 86 1.06 -25.09 16.14
C ALA A 86 1.12 -23.73 15.41
N VAL A 87 1.75 -23.70 14.25
CA VAL A 87 1.87 -22.53 13.37
C VAL A 87 1.01 -22.82 12.15
N ASP A 88 0.26 -21.84 11.67
CA ASP A 88 -0.54 -21.99 10.46
C ASP A 88 0.33 -21.94 9.19
N GLU A 89 -0.32 -22.15 8.04
CA GLU A 89 0.30 -22.13 6.70
C GLU A 89 1.04 -20.81 6.40
N PHE A 90 0.70 -19.74 7.12
CA PHE A 90 1.29 -18.41 6.98
C PHE A 90 2.38 -18.12 8.05
N GLY A 91 2.71 -19.10 8.90
CA GLY A 91 3.74 -18.97 9.92
C GLY A 91 3.31 -18.18 11.16
N PHE A 92 2.01 -17.89 11.32
CA PHE A 92 1.46 -17.29 12.54
C PHE A 92 1.10 -18.38 13.56
N PRO A 93 1.20 -18.08 14.87
CA PRO A 93 0.77 -19.03 15.90
C PRO A 93 -0.72 -19.33 15.75
N ALA A 94 -1.05 -20.61 15.62
CA ALA A 94 -2.41 -21.10 15.43
C ALA A 94 -3.31 -20.65 16.58
N VAL A 95 -4.45 -20.05 16.23
CA VAL A 95 -5.44 -19.59 17.19
C VAL A 95 -6.10 -20.79 17.91
N PRO A 96 -6.33 -20.72 19.22
CA PRO A 96 -6.95 -21.81 19.96
C PRO A 96 -8.41 -21.99 19.54
N HIS A 97 -8.77 -23.18 19.04
CA HIS A 97 -10.15 -23.53 18.72
C HIS A 97 -10.97 -23.66 20.01
N ALA A 98 -11.84 -22.68 20.29
CA ALA A 98 -12.80 -22.80 21.37
C ALA A 98 -13.77 -23.94 21.05
N SER A 99 -13.74 -25.01 21.86
CA SER A 99 -14.72 -26.10 21.75
C SER A 99 -16.09 -25.57 22.17
N LEU A 100 -16.99 -25.39 21.21
CA LEU A 100 -18.40 -25.10 21.48
C LEU A 100 -18.98 -26.33 22.18
N ARG A 101 -19.26 -26.20 23.47
CA ARG A 101 -19.88 -27.25 24.28
C ARG A 101 -21.39 -27.27 23.96
N ASN A 102 -21.85 -28.40 23.41
CA ASN A 102 -23.27 -28.70 23.16
C ASN A 102 -24.11 -28.65 24.43
#